data_AF-A0A3B1CQC4-F1
#
_entry.id   AF-A0A3B1CQC4-F1
#
_cell.length_a   1.000
_cell.length_b   1.000
_cell.length_c   1.000
_cell.angle_alpha   90.00
_cell.angle_beta   90.00
_cell.angle_gamma   90.00
#
_symmetry.space_group_name_H-M   'P 1'
#
loop_
_entity.id
_entity.type
_entity.pdbx_description
1 polymer ?
#
loop_
_entity_poly.entity_id
_entity_poly.type
_entity_poly.pdbx_seq_one_letter_code
_entity_poly.pdbx_strand_id
1 'polypeptide(L)'
;KNYSSPILLNNIYCSKQNAKIGYSKVSTIKMKILKLIFFLLTFKFRTTNKGTSMKTLIYQILNILLVLSVFCFFTTDSFAQEERTSNSVDSIKSQIVFNPKYEKIKSRVSYVPGIKVIRGETQLIVPEHESFCPAGSVFKYNNGDIQVYDRRSVDGGKTWQQVDLILENSTFQYPEPDGEVIMFRSQNSGGGSSSAGRPEFSLQQTDKEGVFEADFFRSNDNGLTRVSDPAKIFLPKELYELTGVLCRKIVRIKDGSLLVSMYARNTKGNNIERQFRTITLRSEDRGKTWHYLSTIAFDGREDTRGEGFDETSLLVLDDGRIFSFIRSGASYQASLGSSNNNDWDNKMPFSYGKQTPIYMSISSDGGKTWSNADPITTHGVWPDAIQLENGIIAVSYGRPGNWLMFNDNKSESWGPIIPFYNDLYPPDCGNYVSIEEVAPNILLVVYSRTNPNDYWQSELVGTYFQVKRVVE
;
A
#
# COMPACT_ATOMS: atom_id res chain seq x y z
N LYS A 1 -11.25 42.55 56.56
CA LYS A 1 -11.10 42.80 55.10
C LYS A 1 -10.98 41.42 54.46
N ASN A 2 -12.03 40.76 53.96
CA ASN A 2 -13.19 41.26 53.19
C ASN A 2 -12.71 41.94 51.90
N TYR A 3 -13.21 41.60 50.70
CA TYR A 3 -14.47 40.91 50.42
C TYR A 3 -14.34 39.66 49.52
N SER A 4 -15.09 38.62 49.86
CA SER A 4 -15.73 37.72 48.90
C SER A 4 -17.16 38.20 48.64
N SER A 5 -17.63 38.15 47.39
CA SER A 5 -18.98 38.50 46.96
C SER A 5 -19.26 37.96 45.54
N PRO A 6 -20.53 37.84 45.11
CA PRO A 6 -20.97 36.58 44.49
C PRO A 6 -21.40 36.69 43.02
N ILE A 7 -21.67 35.52 42.41
CA ILE A 7 -22.55 35.39 41.25
C ILE A 7 -23.83 34.69 41.71
N LEU A 8 -24.97 35.31 41.42
CA LEU A 8 -26.30 34.92 41.91
C LEU A 8 -27.04 34.12 40.83
N LEU A 9 -27.85 33.14 41.23
CA LEU A 9 -28.71 32.40 40.29
C LEU A 9 -29.70 33.33 39.61
N ASN A 10 -30.08 33.00 38.38
CA ASN A 10 -31.43 33.28 37.89
C ASN A 10 -31.95 32.13 37.03
N ASN A 11 -33.22 31.78 37.20
CA ASN A 11 -33.81 30.58 36.61
C ASN A 11 -34.27 30.82 35.17
N ILE A 12 -33.93 29.91 34.25
CA ILE A 12 -34.59 29.81 32.94
C ILE A 12 -35.06 28.36 32.70
N TYR A 13 -36.37 28.20 32.78
CA TYR A 13 -37.25 27.20 32.16
C TYR A 13 -36.67 25.89 31.61
N CYS A 14 -37.08 24.80 32.25
CA CYS A 14 -37.11 23.47 31.63
C CYS A 14 -37.99 23.48 30.37
N SER A 15 -37.45 23.01 29.24
CA SER A 15 -38.26 22.56 28.10
C SER A 15 -37.76 21.20 27.60
N LYS A 16 -38.68 20.25 27.46
CA LYS A 16 -38.38 18.92 26.88
C LYS A 16 -38.41 19.04 25.36
N GLN A 17 -37.25 19.05 24.70
CA GLN A 17 -37.19 18.73 23.27
C GLN A 17 -36.84 17.25 23.06
N ASN A 18 -37.53 16.63 22.11
CA ASN A 18 -37.56 15.18 21.96
C ASN A 18 -36.38 14.68 21.13
N ALA A 19 -35.51 13.87 21.75
CA ALA A 19 -34.58 13.00 21.02
C ALA A 19 -35.39 11.91 20.28
N LYS A 20 -35.92 12.24 19.09
CA LYS A 20 -36.54 11.27 18.19
C LYS A 20 -35.46 10.39 17.57
N ILE A 21 -35.09 9.32 18.28
CA ILE A 21 -34.29 8.22 17.72
C ILE A 21 -35.05 7.66 16.51
N GLY A 22 -34.39 7.68 15.35
CA GLY A 22 -34.96 7.25 14.08
C GLY A 22 -35.12 5.74 13.98
N TYR A 23 -36.24 5.21 14.46
CA TYR A 23 -36.64 3.83 14.17
C TYR A 23 -36.78 3.65 12.65
N SER A 24 -35.94 2.81 12.05
CA SER A 24 -35.91 2.61 10.60
C SER A 24 -37.20 1.98 10.08
N LYS A 25 -37.59 2.27 8.82
CA LYS A 25 -38.78 1.65 8.18
C LYS A 25 -38.75 0.12 8.28
N VAL A 26 -37.56 -0.48 8.21
CA VAL A 26 -37.31 -1.93 8.32
C VAL A 26 -37.84 -2.52 9.63
N SER A 27 -37.66 -1.85 10.78
CA SER A 27 -38.18 -2.35 12.06
C SER A 27 -39.71 -2.38 12.07
N THR A 28 -40.35 -1.37 11.48
CA THR A 28 -41.81 -1.24 11.40
C THR A 28 -42.43 -2.32 10.51
N ILE A 29 -41.76 -2.67 9.40
CA ILE A 29 -42.20 -3.74 8.49
C ILE A 29 -42.05 -5.11 9.17
N LYS A 30 -40.89 -5.41 9.77
CA LYS A 30 -40.67 -6.66 10.53
C LYS A 30 -41.72 -6.83 11.65
N MET A 31 -42.06 -5.76 12.36
CA MET A 31 -43.07 -5.81 13.43
C MET A 31 -44.51 -6.00 12.91
N LYS A 32 -44.84 -5.53 11.70
CA LYS A 32 -46.12 -5.84 11.03
C LYS A 32 -46.19 -7.30 10.59
N ILE A 33 -45.11 -7.85 10.03
CA ILE A 33 -45.04 -9.26 9.60
C ILE A 33 -45.19 -10.20 10.80
N LEU A 34 -44.50 -9.95 11.92
CA LEU A 34 -44.68 -10.75 13.15
C LEU A 34 -46.14 -10.73 13.64
N LYS A 35 -46.81 -9.56 13.63
CA LYS A 35 -48.23 -9.45 14.01
C LYS A 35 -49.15 -10.23 13.07
N LEU A 36 -48.88 -10.24 11.77
CA LEU A 36 -49.65 -11.02 10.79
C LEU A 36 -49.47 -12.53 11.00
N ILE A 37 -48.24 -13.00 11.24
CA ILE A 37 -47.94 -14.40 11.56
C ILE A 37 -48.66 -14.83 12.85
N PHE A 38 -48.61 -14.01 13.90
CA PHE A 38 -49.30 -14.29 15.16
C PHE A 38 -50.83 -14.33 15.01
N PHE A 39 -51.40 -13.45 14.19
CA PHE A 39 -52.83 -13.46 13.87
C PHE A 39 -53.24 -14.72 13.08
N LEU A 40 -52.46 -15.11 12.06
CA LEU A 40 -52.73 -16.33 11.28
C LEU A 40 -52.65 -17.61 12.13
N LEU A 41 -51.66 -17.70 13.03
CA LEU A 41 -51.54 -18.82 13.97
C LEU A 41 -52.74 -18.90 14.93
N THR A 42 -53.14 -17.79 15.53
CA THR A 42 -54.27 -17.74 16.48
C THR A 42 -55.63 -17.94 15.81
N PHE A 43 -55.82 -17.44 14.57
CA PHE A 43 -57.05 -17.67 13.81
C PHE A 43 -57.21 -19.15 13.41
N LYS A 44 -56.12 -19.82 13.03
CA LYS A 44 -56.16 -21.25 12.65
C LYS A 44 -56.37 -22.18 13.86
N PHE A 45 -55.84 -21.83 15.04
CA PHE A 45 -56.14 -22.53 16.30
C PHE A 45 -57.62 -22.45 16.71
N ARG A 46 -58.36 -21.41 16.29
CA ARG A 46 -59.81 -21.29 16.53
C ARG A 46 -60.70 -22.08 15.57
N THR A 47 -60.14 -22.68 14.51
CA THR A 47 -60.90 -23.26 13.39
C THR A 47 -60.58 -24.72 13.08
N THR A 48 -59.73 -25.39 13.87
CA THR A 48 -59.47 -26.83 13.75
C THR A 48 -60.63 -27.67 14.28
N ASN A 49 -61.45 -28.21 13.37
CA ASN A 49 -62.39 -29.28 13.67
C ASN A 49 -61.68 -30.54 14.22
N LYS A 50 -62.39 -31.29 15.08
CA LYS A 50 -61.90 -32.56 15.63
C LYS A 50 -61.65 -33.57 14.49
N GLY A 51 -60.40 -33.99 14.30
CA GLY A 51 -60.03 -35.05 13.34
C GLY A 51 -58.66 -34.89 12.68
N THR A 52 -58.11 -33.68 12.58
CA THR A 52 -56.82 -33.43 11.91
C THR A 52 -55.64 -33.94 12.74
N SER A 53 -54.79 -34.80 12.17
CA SER A 53 -53.62 -35.32 12.90
C SER A 53 -52.56 -34.25 13.16
N MET A 54 -51.86 -34.36 14.30
CA MET A 54 -50.80 -33.41 14.70
C MET A 54 -49.67 -33.31 13.66
N LYS A 55 -49.31 -34.43 13.00
CA LYS A 55 -48.32 -34.45 11.91
C LYS A 55 -48.76 -33.60 10.72
N THR A 56 -50.04 -33.65 10.36
CA THR A 56 -50.63 -32.87 9.26
C THR A 56 -50.59 -31.36 9.55
N LEU A 57 -50.83 -30.96 10.81
CA LEU A 57 -50.74 -29.56 11.24
C LEU A 57 -49.31 -29.02 11.15
N ILE A 58 -48.32 -29.81 11.63
CA ILE A 58 -46.88 -29.47 11.55
C ILE A 58 -46.45 -29.31 10.09
N TYR A 59 -46.84 -30.22 9.20
CA TYR A 59 -46.51 -30.14 7.77
C TYR A 59 -47.08 -28.88 7.10
N GLN A 60 -48.28 -28.44 7.47
CA GLN A 60 -48.84 -27.18 6.97
C GLN A 60 -48.12 -25.94 7.52
N ILE A 61 -47.68 -25.96 8.78
CA ILE A 61 -46.90 -24.86 9.37
C ILE A 61 -45.53 -24.74 8.68
N LEU A 62 -44.84 -25.87 8.43
CA LEU A 62 -43.56 -25.88 7.71
C LEU A 62 -43.69 -25.36 6.28
N ASN A 63 -44.75 -25.73 5.54
CA ASN A 63 -45.00 -25.19 4.20
C ASN A 63 -45.29 -23.69 4.21
N ILE A 64 -46.04 -23.19 5.20
CA ILE A 64 -46.29 -21.74 5.35
C ILE A 64 -44.99 -20.99 5.67
N LEU A 65 -44.13 -21.54 6.54
CA LEU A 65 -42.81 -20.96 6.84
C LEU A 65 -41.89 -20.97 5.61
N LEU A 66 -41.91 -22.03 4.80
CA LEU A 66 -41.13 -22.11 3.56
C LEU A 66 -41.58 -21.05 2.55
N VAL A 67 -42.89 -20.94 2.29
CA VAL A 67 -43.45 -19.90 1.41
C VAL A 67 -43.14 -18.50 1.92
N LEU A 68 -43.21 -18.25 3.24
CA LEU A 68 -42.82 -16.97 3.83
C LEU A 68 -41.32 -16.68 3.67
N SER A 69 -40.43 -17.68 3.79
CA SER A 69 -39.00 -17.48 3.53
C SER A 69 -38.72 -17.12 2.08
N VAL A 70 -39.40 -17.77 1.13
CA VAL A 70 -39.28 -17.50 -0.32
C VAL A 70 -39.79 -16.08 -0.63
N PHE A 71 -40.90 -15.64 -0.03
CA PHE A 71 -41.37 -14.25 -0.15
C PHE A 71 -40.41 -13.24 0.47
N CYS A 72 -39.74 -13.57 1.59
CA CYS A 72 -38.70 -12.70 2.16
C CYS A 72 -37.51 -12.53 1.20
N PHE A 73 -37.03 -13.60 0.54
CA PHE A 73 -35.94 -13.50 -0.44
C PHE A 73 -36.33 -12.67 -1.68
N PHE A 74 -37.47 -12.97 -2.31
CA PHE A 74 -37.89 -12.20 -3.49
C PHE A 74 -38.21 -10.73 -3.18
N THR A 75 -38.64 -10.40 -1.96
CA THR A 75 -38.84 -9.00 -1.55
C THR A 75 -37.52 -8.29 -1.22
N THR A 76 -36.49 -8.97 -0.71
CA THR A 76 -35.16 -8.35 -0.57
C THR A 76 -34.53 -8.00 -1.91
N ASP A 77 -34.63 -8.89 -2.91
CA ASP A 77 -34.07 -8.60 -4.25
C ASP A 77 -34.82 -7.46 -4.95
N SER A 78 -36.16 -7.43 -4.85
CA SER A 78 -36.99 -6.38 -5.44
C SER A 78 -36.66 -4.99 -4.87
N PHE A 79 -36.54 -4.86 -3.53
CA PHE A 79 -36.15 -3.58 -2.91
C PHE A 79 -34.68 -3.22 -3.18
N ALA A 80 -33.78 -4.20 -3.28
CA ALA A 80 -32.38 -3.98 -3.67
C ALA A 80 -32.19 -3.51 -5.12
N GLN A 81 -33.26 -3.55 -5.94
CA GLN A 81 -33.25 -3.08 -7.32
C GLN A 81 -33.94 -1.70 -7.49
N GLU A 82 -34.96 -1.37 -6.68
CA GLU A 82 -35.57 -0.02 -6.66
C GLU A 82 -34.72 1.03 -5.93
N GLU A 83 -34.06 0.71 -4.81
CA GLU A 83 -33.17 1.68 -4.12
C GLU A 83 -31.85 1.98 -4.88
N ARG A 84 -31.57 1.29 -6.00
CA ARG A 84 -30.45 1.61 -6.91
C ARG A 84 -30.68 2.84 -7.77
N THR A 85 -31.89 3.42 -7.76
CA THR A 85 -32.20 4.69 -8.41
C THR A 85 -32.69 5.71 -7.38
N SER A 86 -32.09 6.91 -7.37
CA SER A 86 -32.38 8.02 -6.45
C SER A 86 -31.99 7.83 -4.96
N ASN A 87 -30.76 7.35 -4.70
CA ASN A 87 -30.01 7.76 -3.50
C ASN A 87 -28.48 7.75 -3.73
N SER A 88 -28.03 8.39 -4.81
CA SER A 88 -26.65 8.88 -4.93
C SER A 88 -26.44 10.06 -3.98
N VAL A 89 -26.43 9.77 -2.67
CA VAL A 89 -25.72 10.63 -1.72
C VAL A 89 -24.24 10.37 -1.99
N ASP A 90 -23.68 11.17 -2.90
CA ASP A 90 -22.23 11.21 -3.09
C ASP A 90 -21.60 11.48 -1.73
N SER A 91 -20.90 10.48 -1.18
CA SER A 91 -19.87 10.77 -0.20
C SER A 91 -18.79 11.53 -0.96
N ILE A 92 -18.87 12.86 -0.95
CA ILE A 92 -17.84 13.75 -1.52
C ILE A 92 -16.61 13.67 -0.60
N LYS A 93 -15.97 12.48 -0.57
CA LYS A 93 -14.57 12.30 -0.17
C LYS A 93 -13.80 13.27 -1.05
N SER A 94 -13.24 14.30 -0.44
CA SER A 94 -13.04 15.55 -1.17
C SER A 94 -11.90 15.38 -2.19
N GLN A 95 -12.23 15.13 -3.46
CA GLN A 95 -11.22 14.83 -4.48
C GLN A 95 -10.18 15.96 -4.58
N ILE A 96 -8.93 15.62 -4.88
CA ILE A 96 -7.86 16.59 -5.07
C ILE A 96 -8.20 17.45 -6.29
N VAL A 97 -8.57 18.71 -6.05
CA VAL A 97 -8.79 19.67 -7.13
C VAL A 97 -7.44 20.15 -7.63
N PHE A 98 -6.84 19.37 -8.53
CA PHE A 98 -5.54 19.69 -9.10
C PHE A 98 -5.59 21.04 -9.84
N ASN A 99 -4.76 22.00 -9.40
CA ASN A 99 -4.87 23.39 -9.82
C ASN A 99 -4.55 23.56 -11.32
N PRO A 100 -5.52 23.94 -12.18
CA PRO A 100 -5.34 23.99 -13.63
C PRO A 100 -4.39 25.12 -14.08
N LYS A 101 -3.96 26.00 -13.19
CA LYS A 101 -2.91 26.99 -13.49
C LYS A 101 -1.55 26.32 -13.72
N TYR A 102 -1.26 25.17 -13.09
CA TYR A 102 0.02 24.48 -13.27
C TYR A 102 0.22 23.98 -14.72
N GLU A 103 -0.86 23.61 -15.42
CA GLU A 103 -0.83 23.18 -16.82
C GLU A 103 -0.39 24.30 -17.79
N LYS A 104 -0.43 25.57 -17.35
CA LYS A 104 0.02 26.74 -18.12
C LYS A 104 1.49 27.11 -17.86
N ILE A 105 2.15 26.45 -16.91
CA ILE A 105 3.54 26.72 -16.51
C ILE A 105 4.45 25.69 -17.18
N LYS A 106 5.19 26.11 -18.23
CA LYS A 106 5.99 25.19 -19.06
C LYS A 106 6.95 24.30 -18.26
N SER A 107 7.61 24.82 -17.21
CA SER A 107 8.53 24.06 -16.35
C SER A 107 7.84 23.02 -15.45
N ARG A 108 6.50 22.98 -15.42
CA ARG A 108 5.70 21.99 -14.68
C ARG A 108 5.08 20.93 -15.59
N VAL A 109 5.22 21.04 -16.91
CA VAL A 109 4.62 20.11 -17.88
C VAL A 109 5.69 19.30 -18.58
N SER A 110 5.58 17.98 -18.50
CA SER A 110 6.42 17.02 -19.24
C SER A 110 5.51 16.12 -20.08
N TYR A 111 5.92 15.75 -21.28
CA TYR A 111 5.11 14.91 -22.16
C TYR A 111 5.96 14.06 -23.10
N VAL A 112 5.34 12.98 -23.59
CA VAL A 112 5.70 12.22 -24.78
C VAL A 112 4.40 11.89 -25.53
N PRO A 113 4.41 11.38 -26.78
CA PRO A 113 3.20 10.87 -27.41
C PRO A 113 2.44 9.91 -26.49
N GLY A 114 1.13 10.11 -26.34
CA GLY A 114 0.29 9.31 -25.45
C GLY A 114 0.24 9.73 -23.96
N ILE A 115 1.24 10.43 -23.42
CA ILE A 115 1.36 10.72 -21.96
C ILE A 115 1.73 12.19 -21.69
N LYS A 116 0.93 12.87 -20.87
CA LYS A 116 1.21 14.22 -20.35
C LYS A 116 1.17 14.25 -18.83
N VAL A 117 2.25 14.69 -18.21
CA VAL A 117 2.42 14.79 -16.75
C VAL A 117 2.54 16.26 -16.35
N ILE A 118 1.84 16.65 -15.29
CA ILE A 118 1.83 18.02 -14.77
C ILE A 118 2.22 17.97 -13.29
N ARG A 119 3.33 18.62 -12.93
CA ARG A 119 3.81 18.72 -11.54
C ARG A 119 3.03 19.79 -10.77
N GLY A 120 2.33 19.35 -9.73
CA GLY A 120 1.51 20.16 -8.85
C GLY A 120 2.29 20.72 -7.65
N GLU A 121 1.58 20.90 -6.55
CA GLU A 121 2.17 21.39 -5.30
C GLU A 121 3.10 20.35 -4.65
N THR A 122 4.08 20.83 -3.89
CA THR A 122 4.85 20.06 -2.92
C THR A 122 4.41 20.52 -1.53
N GLN A 123 3.82 19.62 -0.74
CA GLN A 123 3.26 19.92 0.57
C GLN A 123 4.11 19.26 1.67
N LEU A 124 4.23 19.93 2.82
CA LEU A 124 4.79 19.36 4.03
C LEU A 124 3.76 18.41 4.67
N ILE A 125 4.18 17.18 5.00
CA ILE A 125 3.31 16.15 5.59
C ILE A 125 3.74 15.88 7.03
N VAL A 126 4.97 15.40 7.23
CA VAL A 126 5.58 15.29 8.57
C VAL A 126 6.57 16.44 8.71
N PRO A 127 6.47 17.29 9.74
CA PRO A 127 7.45 18.34 9.99
C PRO A 127 8.83 17.75 10.30
N GLU A 128 9.84 18.64 10.33
CA GLU A 128 11.19 18.30 10.72
C GLU A 128 11.23 17.60 12.10
N HIS A 129 11.91 16.46 12.17
CA HIS A 129 12.07 15.65 13.37
C HIS A 129 13.43 14.95 13.37
N GLU A 130 13.91 14.55 14.56
CA GLU A 130 15.09 13.71 14.72
C GLU A 130 14.84 12.35 14.06
N SER A 131 15.44 12.15 12.89
CA SER A 131 15.32 10.94 12.08
C SER A 131 16.36 10.99 10.97
N PHE A 132 17.32 10.07 11.03
CA PHE A 132 18.24 9.85 9.92
C PHE A 132 17.49 9.12 8.80
N CYS A 133 16.98 9.89 7.85
CA CYS A 133 16.45 9.40 6.59
C CYS A 133 15.24 8.45 6.71
N PRO A 134 14.05 8.91 7.16
CA PRO A 134 12.86 8.06 7.11
C PRO A 134 12.54 7.71 5.65
N ALA A 135 12.19 6.46 5.36
CA ALA A 135 11.72 6.08 4.03
C ALA A 135 10.36 6.73 3.74
N GLY A 136 10.21 7.32 2.55
CA GLY A 136 9.03 8.09 2.08
C GLY A 136 7.77 7.25 1.83
N SER A 137 7.39 6.43 2.80
CA SER A 137 6.34 5.41 2.74
C SER A 137 4.97 6.06 2.60
N VAL A 138 4.20 5.65 1.60
CA VAL A 138 2.79 6.06 1.42
C VAL A 138 1.92 4.85 1.08
N PHE A 139 0.69 4.83 1.59
CA PHE A 139 -0.33 3.85 1.23
C PHE A 139 -1.72 4.50 1.27
N LYS A 140 -2.60 4.09 0.35
CA LYS A 140 -4.02 4.46 0.32
C LYS A 140 -4.91 3.27 0.63
N TYR A 141 -5.77 3.43 1.63
CA TYR A 141 -6.72 2.40 2.07
C TYR A 141 -8.00 2.39 1.22
N ASN A 142 -8.74 1.28 1.24
CA ASN A 142 -10.04 1.10 0.58
C ASN A 142 -11.04 2.22 0.96
N ASN A 143 -10.99 2.69 2.22
CA ASN A 143 -11.86 3.77 2.68
C ASN A 143 -11.51 5.15 2.08
N GLY A 144 -10.40 5.27 1.35
CA GLY A 144 -9.93 6.50 0.70
C GLY A 144 -9.01 7.36 1.58
N ASP A 145 -8.71 6.92 2.80
CA ASP A 145 -7.66 7.54 3.62
C ASP A 145 -6.29 7.26 3.01
N ILE A 146 -5.36 8.20 3.24
CA ILE A 146 -3.96 8.09 2.83
C ILE A 146 -3.11 8.20 4.10
N GLN A 147 -2.17 7.29 4.30
CA GLN A 147 -1.20 7.38 5.39
C GLN A 147 0.22 7.53 4.86
N VAL A 148 0.99 8.36 5.54
CA VAL A 148 2.40 8.67 5.32
C VAL A 148 3.06 8.71 6.69
N TYR A 149 3.94 7.75 7.01
CA TYR A 149 4.60 7.68 8.32
C TYR A 149 3.57 7.76 9.48
N ASP A 150 3.72 8.72 10.40
CA ASP A 150 2.82 9.00 11.53
C ASP A 150 1.73 10.05 11.20
N ARG A 151 1.41 10.25 9.91
CA ARG A 151 0.42 11.22 9.42
C ARG A 151 -0.63 10.54 8.54
N ARG A 152 -1.90 10.80 8.81
CA ARG A 152 -3.04 10.31 8.02
C ARG A 152 -3.86 11.46 7.47
N SER A 153 -4.38 11.30 6.26
CA SER A 153 -5.33 12.21 5.65
C SER A 153 -6.63 11.48 5.31
N VAL A 154 -7.76 12.14 5.56
CA VAL A 154 -9.12 11.66 5.28
C VAL A 154 -9.81 12.49 4.19
N ASP A 155 -9.11 13.48 3.62
CA ASP A 155 -9.65 14.48 2.69
C ASP A 155 -8.94 14.50 1.32
N GLY A 156 -8.16 13.46 1.03
CA GLY A 156 -7.38 13.33 -0.20
C GLY A 156 -5.97 13.94 -0.12
N GLY A 157 -5.39 14.07 1.08
CA GLY A 157 -4.03 14.59 1.28
C GLY A 157 -3.94 16.11 1.44
N LYS A 158 -5.07 16.81 1.60
CA LYS A 158 -5.10 18.28 1.74
C LYS A 158 -4.80 18.71 3.16
N THR A 159 -5.23 17.91 4.13
CA THR A 159 -4.86 18.04 5.55
C THR A 159 -4.38 16.71 6.10
N TRP A 160 -3.50 16.77 7.10
CA TRP A 160 -2.81 15.63 7.69
C TRP A 160 -2.89 15.72 9.22
N GLN A 161 -3.42 14.67 9.85
CA GLN A 161 -3.51 14.53 11.30
C GLN A 161 -2.49 13.51 11.79
N GLN A 162 -1.98 13.67 13.02
CA GLN A 162 -1.08 12.69 13.63
C GLN A 162 -1.84 11.41 14.01
N VAL A 163 -1.20 10.26 13.74
CA VAL A 163 -1.67 8.91 14.06
C VAL A 163 -0.48 8.04 14.49
N ASP A 164 -0.72 6.84 15.01
CA ASP A 164 0.35 5.91 15.35
C ASP A 164 1.16 5.49 14.11
N LEU A 165 2.48 5.38 14.29
CA LEU A 165 3.42 4.94 13.26
C LEU A 165 3.32 3.40 13.08
N ILE A 166 2.34 2.99 12.28
CA ILE A 166 2.06 1.56 11.98
C ILE A 166 2.06 1.22 10.48
N LEU A 167 2.30 2.20 9.61
CA LEU A 167 2.48 1.99 8.16
C LEU A 167 3.83 1.33 7.87
N GLU A 168 3.84 0.36 6.94
CA GLU A 168 5.01 -0.39 6.52
C GLU A 168 5.12 -0.38 4.99
N ASN A 169 6.31 -0.59 4.41
CA ASN A 169 6.45 -0.59 2.93
C ASN A 169 5.87 -1.84 2.25
N SER A 170 5.53 -2.86 3.05
CA SER A 170 4.89 -4.10 2.62
C SER A 170 3.37 -4.07 2.76
N THR A 171 2.78 -2.97 3.26
CA THR A 171 1.33 -2.85 3.50
C THR A 171 0.52 -3.17 2.24
N PHE A 172 -0.40 -4.12 2.39
CA PHE A 172 -1.39 -4.53 1.40
C PHE A 172 -2.76 -4.60 2.06
N GLN A 173 -3.83 -4.20 1.37
CA GLN A 173 -5.21 -4.35 1.84
C GLN A 173 -6.02 -5.22 0.88
N TYR A 174 -6.79 -6.16 1.42
CA TYR A 174 -7.75 -6.93 0.64
C TYR A 174 -8.92 -6.04 0.19
N PRO A 175 -9.39 -6.16 -1.07
CA PRO A 175 -10.56 -5.41 -1.54
C PRO A 175 -11.82 -5.66 -0.69
N GLU A 176 -12.72 -4.68 -0.65
CA GLU A 176 -14.02 -4.80 0.00
C GLU A 176 -14.84 -6.00 -0.53
N PRO A 177 -15.62 -6.70 0.30
CA PRO A 177 -15.94 -6.40 1.71
C PRO A 177 -15.00 -7.07 2.72
N ASP A 178 -13.82 -7.52 2.29
CA ASP A 178 -12.84 -8.21 3.15
C ASP A 178 -12.07 -7.22 4.02
N GLY A 179 -11.42 -6.24 3.38
CA GLY A 179 -10.86 -5.06 4.04
C GLY A 179 -9.67 -5.29 4.99
N GLU A 180 -9.24 -6.54 5.24
CA GLU A 180 -8.07 -6.84 6.07
C GLU A 180 -6.82 -6.17 5.49
N VAL A 181 -6.05 -5.47 6.33
CA VAL A 181 -4.73 -4.95 5.98
C VAL A 181 -3.67 -5.86 6.59
N ILE A 182 -2.65 -6.22 5.80
CA ILE A 182 -1.53 -7.07 6.21
C ILE A 182 -0.19 -6.41 5.90
N MET A 183 0.85 -6.70 6.69
CA MET A 183 2.17 -6.09 6.56
C MET A 183 3.27 -6.85 7.31
N PHE A 184 4.49 -6.89 6.75
CA PHE A 184 5.72 -7.20 7.49
C PHE A 184 6.23 -5.94 8.21
N ARG A 185 6.83 -6.10 9.40
CA ARG A 185 7.33 -5.00 10.24
C ARG A 185 8.76 -4.58 9.88
N SER A 186 8.94 -3.32 9.52
CA SER A 186 10.24 -2.69 9.23
C SER A 186 11.20 -2.80 10.44
N GLN A 187 12.44 -3.26 10.22
CA GLN A 187 13.46 -3.32 11.29
C GLN A 187 14.19 -1.99 11.47
N ASN A 188 13.45 -0.98 11.97
CA ASN A 188 13.99 0.35 12.29
C ASN A 188 14.96 0.38 13.49
N SER A 189 15.35 -0.78 14.05
CA SER A 189 16.19 -0.91 15.25
C SER A 189 17.70 -0.75 15.00
N GLY A 190 18.10 -0.29 13.81
CA GLY A 190 19.50 -0.10 13.44
C GLY A 190 20.13 1.16 14.05
N GLY A 191 20.53 1.11 15.33
CA GLY A 191 21.24 2.21 16.02
C GLY A 191 22.70 2.43 15.59
N GLY A 192 23.00 2.40 14.28
CA GLY A 192 24.33 2.59 13.72
C GLY A 192 24.43 3.84 12.84
N SER A 193 25.64 4.37 12.61
CA SER A 193 25.88 5.65 11.90
C SER A 193 25.60 5.65 10.38
N SER A 194 24.79 4.71 9.90
CA SER A 194 24.29 4.61 8.52
C SER A 194 22.79 4.25 8.52
N SER A 195 22.09 4.58 9.60
CA SER A 195 20.72 4.23 9.95
C SER A 195 19.67 4.92 9.08
N ALA A 196 19.89 5.00 7.77
CA ALA A 196 18.80 5.29 6.86
C ALA A 196 17.65 4.36 7.22
N GLY A 197 16.44 4.90 7.34
CA GLY A 197 15.23 4.24 7.86
C GLY A 197 14.71 3.15 6.94
N ARG A 198 15.58 2.17 6.69
CA ARG A 198 15.47 1.03 5.80
C ARG A 198 14.29 0.19 6.27
N PRO A 199 13.17 0.19 5.52
CA PRO A 199 12.01 -0.61 5.85
C PRO A 199 12.23 -2.03 5.33
N GLU A 200 13.33 -2.60 5.78
CA GLU A 200 13.90 -3.88 5.43
C GLU A 200 13.44 -4.89 6.48
N PHE A 201 12.86 -6.00 6.03
CA PHE A 201 12.30 -7.01 6.94
C PHE A 201 13.27 -8.20 7.01
N SER A 202 14.15 -8.21 8.01
CA SER A 202 15.11 -9.29 8.23
C SER A 202 14.42 -10.58 8.73
N LEU A 203 14.81 -11.72 8.17
CA LEU A 203 14.33 -13.03 8.60
C LEU A 203 14.97 -13.46 9.94
N GLN A 204 14.14 -13.95 10.86
CA GLN A 204 14.57 -14.55 12.12
C GLN A 204 14.77 -16.06 11.92
N GLN A 205 15.93 -16.60 12.32
CA GLN A 205 16.21 -18.04 12.23
C GLN A 205 15.39 -18.82 13.28
N THR A 206 14.91 -20.01 12.91
CA THR A 206 14.22 -20.93 13.83
C THR A 206 15.11 -22.14 14.19
N ASP A 207 14.56 -23.09 14.94
CA ASP A 207 15.18 -24.39 15.27
C ASP A 207 15.30 -25.34 14.07
N LYS A 208 14.74 -24.98 12.90
CA LYS A 208 14.63 -25.84 11.72
C LYS A 208 15.30 -25.24 10.51
N GLU A 209 16.16 -26.01 9.88
CA GLU A 209 16.81 -25.65 8.61
C GLU A 209 15.76 -25.24 7.56
N GLY A 210 15.97 -24.11 6.89
CA GLY A 210 15.07 -23.60 5.85
C GLY A 210 13.80 -22.89 6.34
N VAL A 211 13.51 -22.93 7.65
CA VAL A 211 12.34 -22.28 8.24
C VAL A 211 12.77 -21.02 8.98
N PHE A 212 12.18 -19.90 8.59
CA PHE A 212 12.40 -18.60 9.20
C PHE A 212 11.07 -17.99 9.66
N GLU A 213 11.13 -17.04 10.57
CA GLU A 213 9.98 -16.27 11.04
C GLU A 213 10.18 -14.78 10.75
N ALA A 214 9.10 -14.04 10.52
CA ALA A 214 9.12 -12.60 10.35
C ALA A 214 7.96 -11.94 11.12
N ASP A 215 8.26 -10.81 11.78
CA ASP A 215 7.27 -9.96 12.42
C ASP A 215 6.22 -9.52 11.37
N PHE A 216 4.99 -9.99 11.54
CA PHE A 216 3.90 -9.78 10.60
C PHE A 216 2.64 -9.36 11.34
N PHE A 217 1.89 -8.42 10.77
CA PHE A 217 0.80 -7.72 11.43
C PHE A 217 -0.46 -7.68 10.57
N ARG A 218 -1.61 -7.71 11.25
CA ARG A 218 -2.96 -7.64 10.68
C ARG A 218 -3.75 -6.48 11.27
N SER A 219 -4.58 -5.84 10.45
CA SER A 219 -5.55 -4.80 10.83
C SER A 219 -6.90 -5.10 10.19
N ASN A 220 -7.99 -4.77 10.89
CA ASN A 220 -9.37 -4.86 10.40
C ASN A 220 -10.07 -3.47 10.45
N ASP A 221 -9.29 -2.38 10.49
CA ASP A 221 -9.77 -1.01 10.70
C ASP A 221 -9.11 0.01 9.75
N ASN A 222 -8.71 -0.43 8.56
CA ASN A 222 -7.94 0.35 7.58
C ASN A 222 -6.60 0.86 8.14
N GLY A 223 -5.89 0.02 8.91
CA GLY A 223 -4.59 0.38 9.47
C GLY A 223 -4.66 1.53 10.48
N LEU A 224 -5.57 1.45 11.45
CA LEU A 224 -5.61 2.33 12.62
C LEU A 224 -5.08 1.61 13.88
N THR A 225 -5.30 0.30 13.99
CA THR A 225 -4.66 -0.58 14.98
C THR A 225 -4.12 -1.83 14.31
N ARG A 226 -3.20 -2.55 14.98
CA ARG A 226 -2.64 -3.81 14.45
C ARG A 226 -2.41 -4.87 15.51
N VAL A 227 -2.61 -6.13 15.13
CA VAL A 227 -2.37 -7.34 15.93
C VAL A 227 -1.25 -8.16 15.28
N SER A 228 -0.33 -8.70 16.07
CA SER A 228 0.75 -9.56 15.57
C SER A 228 0.25 -10.97 15.25
N ASP A 229 0.60 -11.48 14.06
CA ASP A 229 0.38 -12.86 13.60
C ASP A 229 1.62 -13.29 12.79
N PRO A 230 2.75 -13.64 13.44
CA PRO A 230 4.04 -13.81 12.77
C PRO A 230 4.02 -14.82 11.61
N ALA A 231 4.62 -14.43 10.50
CA ALA A 231 4.62 -15.19 9.26
C ALA A 231 5.82 -16.13 9.18
N LYS A 232 5.62 -17.32 8.60
CA LYS A 232 6.68 -18.33 8.42
C LYS A 232 7.14 -18.40 6.98
N ILE A 233 8.46 -18.32 6.79
CA ILE A 233 9.10 -18.34 5.48
C ILE A 233 9.82 -19.68 5.31
N PHE A 234 9.57 -20.33 4.18
CA PHE A 234 10.14 -21.62 3.80
C PHE A 234 10.98 -21.46 2.53
N LEU A 235 12.29 -21.58 2.69
CA LEU A 235 13.24 -21.68 1.59
C LEU A 235 13.51 -23.16 1.24
N PRO A 236 14.02 -23.48 0.03
CA PRO A 236 14.56 -24.79 -0.30
C PRO A 236 16.03 -24.88 0.13
N LYS A 237 16.58 -26.11 0.21
CA LYS A 237 17.91 -26.40 0.78
C LYS A 237 19.04 -25.58 0.17
N GLU A 238 18.95 -25.35 -1.13
CA GLU A 238 19.91 -24.62 -1.95
C GLU A 238 20.03 -23.14 -1.55
N LEU A 239 19.06 -22.61 -0.79
CA LEU A 239 19.00 -21.22 -0.34
C LEU A 239 19.13 -21.04 1.19
N TYR A 240 19.36 -22.12 1.96
CA TYR A 240 19.43 -22.04 3.44
C TYR A 240 20.57 -21.14 3.96
N GLU A 241 21.71 -21.13 3.27
CA GLU A 241 22.89 -20.32 3.62
C GLU A 241 22.79 -18.85 3.16
N LEU A 242 21.67 -18.45 2.51
CA LEU A 242 21.50 -17.07 2.08
C LEU A 242 21.10 -16.17 3.24
N THR A 243 21.85 -15.10 3.43
CA THR A 243 21.39 -13.94 4.21
C THR A 243 20.50 -13.10 3.29
N GLY A 244 19.26 -12.83 3.69
CA GLY A 244 18.30 -12.12 2.85
C GLY A 244 17.25 -11.32 3.62
N VAL A 245 16.60 -10.43 2.88
CA VAL A 245 15.73 -9.36 3.38
C VAL A 245 14.51 -9.27 2.46
N LEU A 246 13.31 -9.30 3.03
CA LEU A 246 12.07 -9.09 2.27
C LEU A 246 11.96 -7.60 1.90
N CYS A 247 11.46 -7.27 0.71
CA CYS A 247 11.54 -5.91 0.15
C CYS A 247 10.25 -5.44 -0.55
N ARG A 248 9.97 -4.13 -0.39
CA ARG A 248 8.84 -3.37 -0.97
C ARG A 248 7.46 -4.02 -0.68
N LYS A 249 6.51 -3.79 -1.59
CA LYS A 249 5.07 -4.06 -1.45
C LYS A 249 4.74 -5.56 -1.52
N ILE A 250 3.77 -6.01 -0.70
CA ILE A 250 3.04 -7.25 -0.96
C ILE A 250 2.07 -7.00 -2.13
N VAL A 251 2.03 -7.90 -3.09
CA VAL A 251 1.10 -7.82 -4.24
C VAL A 251 0.23 -9.08 -4.33
N ARG A 252 -0.98 -8.95 -4.86
CA ARG A 252 -1.91 -10.07 -5.05
C ARG A 252 -2.02 -10.45 -6.53
N ILE A 253 -1.87 -11.73 -6.83
CA ILE A 253 -1.97 -12.26 -8.20
C ILE A 253 -3.36 -12.86 -8.50
N LYS A 254 -3.60 -13.16 -9.79
CA LYS A 254 -4.90 -13.51 -10.35
C LYS A 254 -5.60 -14.73 -9.75
N ASP A 255 -4.85 -15.69 -9.20
CA ASP A 255 -5.40 -16.86 -8.50
C ASP A 255 -5.83 -16.56 -7.06
N GLY A 256 -5.55 -15.35 -6.56
CA GLY A 256 -5.86 -14.88 -5.22
C GLY A 256 -4.67 -14.89 -4.25
N SER A 257 -3.56 -15.56 -4.60
CA SER A 257 -2.34 -15.64 -3.79
C SER A 257 -1.64 -14.30 -3.63
N LEU A 258 -0.79 -14.20 -2.62
CA LEU A 258 0.12 -13.07 -2.41
C LEU A 258 1.53 -13.41 -2.90
N LEU A 259 2.24 -12.41 -3.42
CA LEU A 259 3.68 -12.44 -3.67
C LEU A 259 4.38 -11.32 -2.90
N VAL A 260 5.63 -11.56 -2.52
CA VAL A 260 6.57 -10.55 -2.02
C VAL A 260 7.97 -10.85 -2.57
N SER A 261 8.79 -9.82 -2.75
CA SER A 261 10.18 -9.98 -3.16
C SER A 261 11.11 -10.14 -1.97
N MET A 262 12.22 -10.84 -2.16
CA MET A 262 13.30 -10.95 -1.19
C MET A 262 14.64 -10.86 -1.94
N TYR A 263 15.54 -9.96 -1.54
CA TYR A 263 16.92 -10.02 -2.03
C TYR A 263 17.81 -10.76 -1.03
N ALA A 264 18.74 -11.55 -1.55
CA ALA A 264 19.52 -12.48 -0.74
C ALA A 264 20.88 -12.79 -1.36
N ARG A 265 21.85 -13.20 -0.55
CA ARG A 265 23.21 -13.58 -0.98
C ARG A 265 23.87 -14.57 -0.03
N ASN A 266 24.79 -15.38 -0.55
CA ASN A 266 25.65 -16.22 0.29
C ASN A 266 26.86 -15.39 0.71
N THR A 267 26.86 -14.87 1.94
CA THR A 267 27.93 -14.03 2.48
C THR A 267 29.28 -14.78 2.59
N LYS A 268 29.24 -16.11 2.76
CA LYS A 268 30.41 -16.98 2.89
C LYS A 268 30.98 -17.43 1.54
N GLY A 269 30.15 -17.50 0.50
CA GLY A 269 30.45 -18.08 -0.81
C GLY A 269 31.52 -17.35 -1.64
N ASN A 270 31.68 -17.73 -2.90
CA ASN A 270 32.58 -17.09 -3.85
C ASN A 270 32.09 -15.70 -4.32
N ASN A 271 32.86 -15.02 -5.17
CA ASN A 271 32.55 -13.65 -5.62
C ASN A 271 31.20 -13.51 -6.34
N ILE A 272 30.77 -14.52 -7.10
CA ILE A 272 29.46 -14.57 -7.74
C ILE A 272 28.36 -14.83 -6.70
N GLU A 273 28.58 -15.77 -5.79
CA GLU A 273 27.60 -16.14 -4.75
C GLU A 273 27.34 -15.03 -3.72
N ARG A 274 28.31 -14.11 -3.54
CA ARG A 274 28.22 -12.91 -2.70
C ARG A 274 27.47 -11.73 -3.33
N GLN A 275 27.21 -11.75 -4.64
CA GLN A 275 26.31 -10.79 -5.27
C GLN A 275 24.85 -11.07 -4.83
N PHE A 276 24.04 -10.02 -4.71
CA PHE A 276 22.62 -10.20 -4.46
C PHE A 276 21.90 -10.84 -5.65
N ARG A 277 20.92 -11.68 -5.33
CA ARG A 277 19.85 -12.12 -6.22
C ARG A 277 18.52 -11.74 -5.61
N THR A 278 17.54 -11.43 -6.46
CA THR A 278 16.16 -11.20 -6.02
C THR A 278 15.30 -12.42 -6.36
N ILE A 279 14.52 -12.88 -5.39
CA ILE A 279 13.65 -14.06 -5.45
C ILE A 279 12.21 -13.68 -5.10
N THR A 280 11.24 -14.42 -5.63
CA THR A 280 9.83 -14.29 -5.28
C THR A 280 9.45 -15.33 -4.23
N LEU A 281 8.78 -14.89 -3.17
CA LEU A 281 8.05 -15.77 -2.25
C LEU A 281 6.54 -15.65 -2.51
N ARG A 282 5.80 -16.76 -2.34
CA ARG A 282 4.34 -16.85 -2.53
C ARG A 282 3.64 -17.36 -1.28
N SER A 283 2.51 -16.76 -0.93
CA SER A 283 1.59 -17.24 0.10
C SER A 283 0.21 -17.52 -0.49
N GLU A 284 -0.31 -18.72 -0.24
CA GLU A 284 -1.67 -19.16 -0.61
C GLU A 284 -2.66 -19.04 0.57
N ASP A 285 -2.18 -18.69 1.78
CA ASP A 285 -2.92 -18.80 3.04
C ASP A 285 -3.14 -17.46 3.79
N ARG A 286 -3.12 -16.35 3.05
CA ARG A 286 -3.24 -14.96 3.54
C ARG A 286 -2.05 -14.51 4.40
N GLY A 287 -0.85 -14.87 3.96
CA GLY A 287 0.41 -14.36 4.50
C GLY A 287 0.91 -15.07 5.76
N LYS A 288 0.36 -16.23 6.13
CA LYS A 288 0.80 -16.99 7.31
C LYS A 288 2.00 -17.87 7.00
N THR A 289 2.01 -18.47 5.81
CA THR A 289 3.15 -19.19 5.26
C THR A 289 3.54 -18.61 3.90
N TRP A 290 4.84 -18.48 3.68
CA TRP A 290 5.45 -17.97 2.46
C TRP A 290 6.49 -18.97 1.97
N HIS A 291 6.34 -19.46 0.76
CA HIS A 291 7.24 -20.43 0.16
C HIS A 291 8.02 -19.78 -0.98
N TYR A 292 9.29 -20.16 -1.15
CA TYR A 292 10.04 -19.85 -2.37
C TYR A 292 9.26 -20.29 -3.62
N LEU A 293 9.05 -19.36 -4.55
CA LEU A 293 8.40 -19.62 -5.84
C LEU A 293 9.43 -19.72 -6.98
N SER A 294 10.31 -18.72 -7.08
CA SER A 294 11.26 -18.58 -8.19
C SER A 294 12.37 -17.57 -7.86
N THR A 295 13.43 -17.58 -8.66
CA THR A 295 14.41 -16.49 -8.72
C THR A 295 13.98 -15.53 -9.83
N ILE A 296 13.92 -14.24 -9.53
CA ILE A 296 13.58 -13.18 -10.49
C ILE A 296 14.81 -12.85 -11.34
N ALA A 297 15.93 -12.55 -10.67
CA ALA A 297 17.18 -12.16 -11.31
C ALA A 297 18.40 -12.47 -10.45
N PHE A 298 19.48 -12.93 -11.11
CA PHE A 298 20.80 -13.13 -10.52
C PHE A 298 21.86 -12.92 -11.63
N ASP A 299 22.89 -12.09 -11.41
CA ASP A 299 24.02 -12.03 -12.34
C ASP A 299 25.07 -13.08 -11.95
N GLY A 300 25.13 -14.14 -12.74
CA GLY A 300 26.08 -15.24 -12.56
C GLY A 300 27.48 -14.99 -13.12
N ARG A 301 27.78 -13.78 -13.63
CA ARG A 301 29.05 -13.47 -14.29
C ARG A 301 30.17 -13.06 -13.33
N GLU A 302 31.40 -13.33 -13.74
CA GLU A 302 32.62 -12.92 -13.03
C GLU A 302 32.93 -11.42 -13.16
N ASP A 303 32.38 -10.70 -14.15
CA ASP A 303 32.59 -9.26 -14.34
C ASP A 303 31.70 -8.39 -13.43
N THR A 304 31.65 -8.73 -12.14
CA THR A 304 30.78 -8.21 -11.06
C THR A 304 30.24 -6.78 -11.29
N ARG A 305 28.94 -6.67 -11.57
CA ARG A 305 28.28 -5.42 -12.00
C ARG A 305 27.47 -4.77 -10.89
N GLY A 306 28.15 -4.16 -9.93
CA GLY A 306 27.51 -3.53 -8.77
C GLY A 306 27.18 -4.56 -7.68
N GLU A 307 26.13 -4.31 -6.89
CA GLU A 307 25.84 -5.10 -5.68
C GLU A 307 25.23 -6.49 -5.99
N GLY A 308 24.89 -6.75 -7.26
CA GLY A 308 23.93 -7.77 -7.66
C GLY A 308 22.50 -7.22 -7.60
N PHE A 309 21.51 -8.03 -7.97
CA PHE A 309 20.11 -7.62 -8.02
C PHE A 309 19.49 -7.58 -6.62
N ASP A 310 19.18 -6.39 -6.12
CA ASP A 310 18.83 -6.12 -4.72
C ASP A 310 17.40 -5.58 -4.52
N GLU A 311 17.22 -4.31 -4.15
CA GLU A 311 15.92 -3.73 -3.76
C GLU A 311 14.93 -3.83 -4.93
N THR A 312 13.85 -4.58 -4.72
CA THR A 312 12.95 -5.02 -5.78
C THR A 312 11.51 -4.62 -5.47
N SER A 313 10.82 -3.99 -6.41
CA SER A 313 9.38 -3.69 -6.32
C SER A 313 8.59 -4.48 -7.35
N LEU A 314 7.51 -5.12 -6.92
CA LEU A 314 6.59 -5.86 -7.79
C LEU A 314 5.37 -5.00 -8.14
N LEU A 315 4.93 -5.07 -9.39
CA LEU A 315 3.67 -4.51 -9.87
C LEU A 315 2.91 -5.59 -10.66
N VAL A 316 1.70 -5.93 -10.20
CA VAL A 316 0.77 -6.77 -10.97
C VAL A 316 -0.10 -5.84 -11.81
N LEU A 317 -0.19 -6.12 -13.11
CA LEU A 317 -0.99 -5.35 -14.08
C LEU A 317 -2.38 -5.97 -14.26
N ASP A 318 -3.33 -5.19 -14.79
CA ASP A 318 -4.73 -5.62 -15.03
C ASP A 318 -4.86 -6.92 -15.85
N ASP A 319 -3.93 -7.15 -16.79
CA ASP A 319 -3.92 -8.35 -17.65
C ASP A 319 -3.38 -9.60 -16.93
N GLY A 320 -2.77 -9.43 -15.75
CA GLY A 320 -2.17 -10.48 -14.93
C GLY A 320 -0.67 -10.69 -15.13
N ARG A 321 -0.01 -9.91 -16.02
CA ARG A 321 1.47 -9.84 -16.03
C ARG A 321 1.98 -9.19 -14.74
N ILE A 322 3.20 -9.57 -14.37
CA ILE A 322 3.90 -9.03 -13.20
C ILE A 322 5.19 -8.39 -13.68
N PHE A 323 5.33 -7.09 -13.46
CA PHE A 323 6.58 -6.38 -13.69
C PHE A 323 7.35 -6.32 -12.37
N SER A 324 8.64 -6.62 -12.43
CA SER A 324 9.56 -6.51 -11.31
C SER A 324 10.59 -5.43 -11.64
N PHE A 325 10.65 -4.38 -10.82
CA PHE A 325 11.60 -3.27 -10.93
C PHE A 325 12.71 -3.45 -9.91
N ILE A 326 13.95 -3.52 -10.37
CA ILE A 326 15.06 -4.15 -9.64
C ILE A 326 16.25 -3.20 -9.64
N ARG A 327 16.70 -2.75 -8.46
CA ARG A 327 17.98 -2.05 -8.28
C ARG A 327 19.15 -3.05 -8.42
N SER A 328 20.33 -2.54 -8.72
CA SER A 328 21.57 -3.34 -8.85
C SER A 328 22.74 -2.76 -8.03
N GLY A 329 22.44 -2.25 -6.84
CA GLY A 329 23.26 -1.28 -6.10
C GLY A 329 23.17 0.15 -6.63
N ALA A 330 23.94 1.07 -6.01
CA ALA A 330 24.36 2.36 -6.58
C ALA A 330 25.35 3.08 -5.65
N SER A 331 26.41 3.67 -6.21
CA SER A 331 27.34 4.53 -5.48
C SER A 331 26.65 5.73 -4.84
N TYR A 332 26.93 6.02 -3.57
CA TYR A 332 26.58 7.33 -3.02
C TYR A 332 27.53 8.41 -3.57
N GLN A 333 28.83 8.11 -3.64
CA GLN A 333 29.89 9.04 -4.05
C GLN A 333 29.74 9.47 -5.52
N ALA A 334 29.41 8.53 -6.42
CA ALA A 334 29.10 8.83 -7.83
C ALA A 334 27.68 9.39 -8.04
N SER A 335 26.85 9.52 -7.00
CA SER A 335 25.64 10.37 -7.05
C SER A 335 25.99 11.85 -6.91
N LEU A 336 27.15 12.15 -6.33
CA LEU A 336 27.60 13.50 -5.98
C LEU A 336 28.65 14.07 -6.96
N GLY A 337 29.01 13.31 -8.00
CA GLY A 337 30.12 13.65 -8.90
C GLY A 337 31.50 13.65 -8.23
N SER A 338 31.62 13.10 -7.01
CA SER A 338 32.85 13.15 -6.23
C SER A 338 33.84 12.08 -6.70
N SER A 339 34.92 12.52 -7.35
CA SER A 339 36.12 11.72 -7.64
C SER A 339 37.00 11.45 -6.41
N ASN A 340 36.62 11.97 -5.24
CA ASN A 340 37.55 12.18 -4.14
C ASN A 340 37.44 11.01 -3.14
N ASN A 341 38.31 10.02 -3.30
CA ASN A 341 38.37 8.78 -2.49
C ASN A 341 38.92 9.00 -1.07
N ASN A 342 38.44 10.04 -0.38
CA ASN A 342 39.03 10.54 0.86
C ASN A 342 38.31 9.98 2.10
N ASP A 343 38.49 8.66 2.26
CA ASP A 343 38.81 8.00 3.54
C ASP A 343 37.80 8.00 4.71
N TRP A 344 36.57 8.45 4.51
CA TRP A 344 35.46 8.06 5.39
C TRP A 344 34.90 6.66 5.01
N ASP A 345 34.84 6.41 3.70
CA ASP A 345 33.82 5.55 3.06
C ASP A 345 34.42 4.29 2.40
N ASN A 346 35.76 4.19 2.38
CA ASN A 346 36.55 3.03 1.92
C ASN A 346 36.32 1.71 2.72
N LYS A 347 35.32 1.68 3.61
CA LYS A 347 35.00 0.54 4.49
C LYS A 347 33.61 -0.06 4.25
N MET A 348 32.79 0.55 3.38
CA MET A 348 31.57 -0.12 2.91
C MET A 348 31.97 -1.30 2.00
N PRO A 349 31.50 -2.54 2.25
CA PRO A 349 31.87 -3.74 1.49
C PRO A 349 31.25 -3.78 0.07
N PHE A 350 30.76 -2.64 -0.40
CA PHE A 350 30.05 -2.41 -1.65
C PHE A 350 30.47 -1.06 -2.29
N SER A 351 31.70 -0.58 -2.05
CA SER A 351 32.17 0.73 -2.55
C SER A 351 32.41 0.73 -4.07
N TYR A 352 31.32 0.64 -4.83
CA TYR A 352 31.29 0.80 -6.27
C TYR A 352 31.34 2.29 -6.60
N GLY A 353 32.35 2.73 -7.35
CA GLY A 353 32.50 4.13 -7.79
C GLY A 353 31.61 4.53 -8.97
N LYS A 354 30.43 3.91 -9.15
CA LYS A 354 29.55 4.09 -10.33
C LYS A 354 28.07 4.00 -9.95
N GLN A 355 27.23 4.66 -10.74
CA GLN A 355 25.80 4.34 -10.82
C GLN A 355 25.58 3.01 -11.54
N THR A 356 24.51 2.31 -11.19
CA THR A 356 23.96 1.19 -11.95
C THR A 356 22.45 1.41 -12.13
N PRO A 357 21.83 0.84 -13.17
CA PRO A 357 20.44 1.18 -13.52
C PRO A 357 19.41 0.39 -12.71
N ILE A 358 18.17 0.90 -12.70
CA ILE A 358 16.99 0.06 -12.47
C ILE A 358 16.82 -0.86 -13.69
N TYR A 359 16.73 -2.15 -13.42
CA TYR A 359 16.36 -3.18 -14.37
C TYR A 359 14.87 -3.53 -14.25
N MET A 360 14.29 -4.07 -15.30
CA MET A 360 12.96 -4.65 -15.31
C MET A 360 13.01 -6.11 -15.76
N SER A 361 12.24 -6.97 -15.08
CA SER A 361 11.92 -8.31 -15.55
C SER A 361 10.41 -8.55 -15.49
N ILE A 362 9.88 -9.39 -16.37
CA ILE A 362 8.45 -9.64 -16.56
C ILE A 362 8.13 -11.11 -16.35
N SER A 363 7.09 -11.40 -15.55
CA SER A 363 6.44 -12.71 -15.48
C SER A 363 5.05 -12.68 -16.10
N SER A 364 4.68 -13.76 -16.78
CA SER A 364 3.36 -13.96 -17.40
C SER A 364 2.63 -15.21 -16.88
N ASP A 365 3.18 -15.91 -15.88
CA ASP A 365 2.70 -17.23 -15.40
C ASP A 365 2.39 -17.29 -13.90
N GLY A 366 2.33 -16.12 -13.24
CA GLY A 366 2.11 -15.95 -11.81
C GLY A 366 3.38 -15.87 -10.98
N GLY A 367 4.52 -15.48 -11.58
CA GLY A 367 5.81 -15.35 -10.90
C GLY A 367 6.63 -16.64 -10.84
N LYS A 368 6.32 -17.65 -11.65
CA LYS A 368 7.06 -18.93 -11.68
C LYS A 368 8.28 -18.84 -12.60
N THR A 369 8.14 -18.17 -13.74
CA THR A 369 9.24 -17.81 -14.63
C THR A 369 9.25 -16.32 -14.91
N TRP A 370 10.42 -15.82 -15.30
CA TRP A 370 10.74 -14.41 -15.46
C TRP A 370 11.56 -14.21 -16.74
N SER A 371 11.42 -13.06 -17.38
CA SER A 371 12.31 -12.65 -18.47
C SER A 371 13.72 -12.37 -17.96
N ASN A 372 14.66 -12.14 -18.88
CA ASN A 372 15.90 -11.43 -18.54
C ASN A 372 15.56 -10.12 -17.80
N ALA A 373 16.45 -9.71 -16.90
CA ALA A 373 16.42 -8.40 -16.29
C ALA A 373 17.15 -7.42 -17.20
N ASP A 374 16.40 -6.53 -17.87
CA ASP A 374 16.92 -5.58 -18.86
C ASP A 374 16.82 -4.12 -18.33
N PRO A 375 17.81 -3.25 -18.60
CA PRO A 375 17.89 -1.92 -17.97
C PRO A 375 16.89 -0.93 -18.61
N ILE A 376 16.07 -0.28 -17.78
CA ILE A 376 15.04 0.69 -18.21
C ILE A 376 15.44 2.16 -18.01
N THR A 377 16.60 2.40 -17.42
CA THR A 377 17.21 3.72 -17.14
C THR A 377 18.74 3.57 -17.16
N THR A 378 19.49 4.65 -16.91
CA THR A 378 20.96 4.62 -16.75
C THR A 378 21.42 4.56 -15.30
N HIS A 379 20.54 4.88 -14.34
CA HIS A 379 20.82 4.95 -12.91
C HIS A 379 19.53 4.76 -12.10
N GLY A 380 19.62 4.23 -10.88
CA GLY A 380 18.61 4.45 -9.85
C GLY A 380 18.62 3.45 -8.69
N VAL A 381 17.96 3.84 -7.60
CA VAL A 381 17.70 3.00 -6.41
C VAL A 381 16.25 3.06 -5.97
N TRP A 382 15.90 2.19 -5.01
CA TRP A 382 14.62 2.20 -4.29
C TRP A 382 13.40 2.37 -5.21
N PRO A 383 13.21 1.46 -6.19
CA PRO A 383 12.11 1.58 -7.12
C PRO A 383 10.76 1.45 -6.40
N ASP A 384 9.80 2.27 -6.80
CA ASP A 384 8.39 2.04 -6.51
C ASP A 384 7.56 2.19 -7.78
N ALA A 385 6.48 1.43 -7.88
CA ALA A 385 5.69 1.31 -9.09
C ALA A 385 4.19 1.22 -8.79
N ILE A 386 3.38 1.77 -9.70
CA ILE A 386 1.92 1.66 -9.69
C ILE A 386 1.38 1.75 -11.13
N GLN A 387 0.34 0.99 -11.43
CA GLN A 387 -0.49 1.20 -12.61
C GLN A 387 -1.67 2.10 -12.20
N LEU A 388 -1.82 3.26 -12.82
CA LEU A 388 -2.91 4.19 -12.55
C LEU A 388 -4.21 3.71 -13.22
N GLU A 389 -5.36 4.20 -12.74
CA GLU A 389 -6.71 3.91 -13.26
C GLU A 389 -6.87 4.15 -14.78
N ASN A 390 -6.05 5.04 -15.36
CA ASN A 390 -6.00 5.30 -16.81
C ASN A 390 -5.10 4.34 -17.62
N GLY A 391 -4.56 3.31 -16.97
CA GLY A 391 -3.66 2.30 -17.53
C GLY A 391 -2.24 2.77 -17.84
N ILE A 392 -1.81 3.93 -17.34
CA ILE A 392 -0.41 4.36 -17.40
C ILE A 392 0.32 3.77 -16.20
N ILE A 393 1.47 3.15 -16.44
CA ILE A 393 2.40 2.71 -15.40
C ILE A 393 3.28 3.91 -15.02
N ALA A 394 3.40 4.19 -13.73
CA ALA A 394 4.35 5.13 -13.17
C ALA A 394 5.39 4.37 -12.34
N VAL A 395 6.66 4.75 -12.46
CA VAL A 395 7.77 4.23 -11.65
C VAL A 395 8.56 5.41 -11.09
N SER A 396 8.73 5.45 -9.78
CA SER A 396 9.65 6.37 -9.10
C SER A 396 10.94 5.68 -8.73
N TYR A 397 12.05 6.41 -8.76
CA TYR A 397 13.36 5.93 -8.31
C TYR A 397 14.22 7.09 -7.82
N GLY A 398 15.19 6.78 -6.95
CA GLY A 398 16.13 7.75 -6.38
C GLY A 398 17.54 7.65 -6.95
N ARG A 399 18.38 8.63 -6.55
CA ARG A 399 19.82 8.81 -6.82
C ARG A 399 20.22 8.91 -8.32
N PRO A 400 20.84 10.02 -8.76
CA PRO A 400 21.05 11.30 -8.05
C PRO A 400 19.79 12.17 -8.11
N GLY A 401 19.25 12.60 -6.96
CA GLY A 401 17.92 13.23 -6.90
C GLY A 401 16.78 12.21 -7.08
N ASN A 402 15.53 12.69 -7.00
CA ASN A 402 14.33 11.87 -7.12
C ASN A 402 13.68 12.03 -8.51
N TRP A 403 13.30 10.89 -9.10
CA TRP A 403 12.85 10.78 -10.48
C TRP A 403 11.52 10.05 -10.61
N LEU A 404 10.80 10.36 -11.69
CA LEU A 404 9.69 9.57 -12.21
C LEU A 404 9.97 9.17 -13.66
N MET A 405 9.55 7.98 -14.05
CA MET A 405 9.36 7.58 -15.44
C MET A 405 7.96 6.97 -15.62
N PHE A 406 7.45 7.00 -16.85
CA PHE A 406 6.12 6.51 -17.17
C PHE A 406 6.15 5.60 -18.40
N ASN A 407 5.15 4.73 -18.53
CA ASN A 407 4.95 3.89 -19.70
C ASN A 407 3.45 3.66 -19.93
N ASP A 408 3.01 3.56 -21.20
CA ASP A 408 1.59 3.48 -21.55
C ASP A 408 1.04 2.04 -21.64
N ASN A 409 1.90 1.07 -21.34
CA ASN A 409 1.76 -0.39 -21.50
C ASN A 409 1.62 -0.87 -22.96
N LYS A 410 2.12 -0.09 -23.93
CA LYS A 410 2.17 -0.45 -25.36
C LYS A 410 3.54 -0.22 -26.01
N SER A 411 4.33 0.71 -25.50
CA SER A 411 5.71 0.95 -25.93
C SER A 411 6.72 0.20 -25.04
N GLU A 412 7.87 -0.18 -25.61
CA GLU A 412 9.06 -0.61 -24.84
C GLU A 412 9.82 0.60 -24.24
N SER A 413 9.55 1.81 -24.74
CA SER A 413 10.19 3.05 -24.28
C SER A 413 9.55 3.62 -23.02
N TRP A 414 10.38 4.09 -22.09
CA TRP A 414 9.93 4.80 -20.89
C TRP A 414 10.00 6.33 -21.10
N GLY A 415 8.90 7.02 -20.84
CA GLY A 415 8.76 8.46 -21.06
C GLY A 415 7.41 9.04 -20.60
N PRO A 416 7.35 10.32 -20.18
CA PRO A 416 8.49 11.20 -19.95
C PRO A 416 9.32 10.74 -18.75
N ILE A 417 10.63 10.96 -18.79
CA ILE A 417 11.52 10.81 -17.62
C ILE A 417 11.68 12.19 -16.99
N ILE A 418 11.38 12.31 -15.70
CA ILE A 418 11.20 13.58 -14.99
C ILE A 418 12.06 13.58 -13.71
N PRO A 419 13.20 14.30 -13.69
CA PRO A 419 13.81 14.69 -12.42
C PRO A 419 12.88 15.70 -11.75
N PHE A 420 12.42 15.39 -10.53
CA PHE A 420 11.45 16.24 -9.85
C PHE A 420 11.97 16.91 -8.58
N TYR A 421 13.01 16.34 -7.98
CA TYR A 421 13.74 16.93 -6.87
C TYR A 421 15.23 16.63 -7.06
N ASN A 422 16.07 17.65 -6.92
CA ASN A 422 17.52 17.55 -7.14
C ASN A 422 18.23 17.95 -5.85
N ASP A 423 18.96 17.01 -5.27
CA ASP A 423 19.74 17.25 -4.05
C ASP A 423 20.89 18.25 -4.29
N LEU A 424 21.11 19.11 -3.30
CA LEU A 424 22.43 19.68 -3.02
C LEU A 424 22.99 18.96 -1.79
N TYR A 425 24.31 18.88 -1.66
CA TYR A 425 24.95 18.19 -0.53
C TYR A 425 24.71 18.94 0.81
N PRO A 426 24.44 18.26 1.95
CA PRO A 426 24.37 16.80 2.13
C PRO A 426 23.12 16.18 1.47
N PRO A 427 23.23 14.98 0.88
CA PRO A 427 22.17 14.40 0.05
C PRO A 427 20.99 13.88 0.86
N ASP A 428 19.78 14.08 0.33
CA ASP A 428 18.55 13.83 1.05
C ASP A 428 18.25 12.33 1.17
N CYS A 429 18.42 11.83 2.39
CA CYS A 429 17.76 10.64 2.89
C CYS A 429 17.93 9.34 2.05
N GLY A 430 19.07 9.13 1.40
CA GLY A 430 19.28 7.99 0.50
C GLY A 430 18.48 8.04 -0.82
N ASN A 431 17.63 9.06 -0.99
CA ASN A 431 16.63 9.26 -2.04
C ASN A 431 15.57 8.14 -2.07
N TYR A 432 15.06 7.72 -0.91
CA TYR A 432 14.09 6.63 -0.80
C TYR A 432 12.65 7.14 -0.90
N VAL A 433 12.06 6.92 -2.07
CA VAL A 433 10.75 7.41 -2.53
C VAL A 433 9.64 6.35 -2.42
N SER A 434 8.38 6.76 -2.36
CA SER A 434 7.24 5.86 -2.62
C SER A 434 6.07 6.63 -3.26
N ILE A 435 5.22 5.91 -4.01
CA ILE A 435 4.15 6.48 -4.83
C ILE A 435 2.80 5.77 -4.67
N GLU A 436 1.74 6.56 -4.79
CA GLU A 436 0.35 6.13 -4.61
C GLU A 436 -0.61 6.95 -5.51
N GLU A 437 -1.65 6.33 -6.07
CA GLU A 437 -2.69 7.05 -6.83
C GLU A 437 -3.79 7.54 -5.88
N VAL A 438 -3.56 8.71 -5.30
CA VAL A 438 -4.40 9.29 -4.24
C VAL A 438 -5.80 9.67 -4.72
N ALA A 439 -5.94 10.16 -5.96
CA ALA A 439 -7.22 10.40 -6.63
C ALA A 439 -7.08 10.05 -8.13
N PRO A 440 -8.18 9.83 -8.88
CA PRO A 440 -8.11 9.43 -10.29
C PRO A 440 -7.19 10.33 -11.12
N ASN A 441 -6.17 9.76 -11.76
CA ASN A 441 -5.11 10.44 -12.53
C ASN A 441 -4.18 11.35 -11.70
N ILE A 442 -4.20 11.27 -10.36
CA ILE A 442 -3.38 12.07 -9.44
C ILE A 442 -2.45 11.15 -8.65
N LEU A 443 -1.18 11.15 -9.03
CA LEU A 443 -0.10 10.48 -8.32
C LEU A 443 0.39 11.38 -7.18
N LEU A 444 0.52 10.84 -5.97
CA LEU A 444 1.30 11.43 -4.89
C LEU A 444 2.66 10.73 -4.84
N VAL A 445 3.73 11.51 -4.77
CA VAL A 445 5.10 11.02 -4.56
C VAL A 445 5.62 11.56 -3.23
N VAL A 446 5.93 10.66 -2.31
CA VAL A 446 6.42 10.98 -0.98
C VAL A 446 7.90 10.69 -0.87
N TYR A 447 8.63 11.64 -0.28
CA TYR A 447 10.06 11.60 -0.09
C TYR A 447 10.47 12.51 1.08
N SER A 448 11.66 12.27 1.60
CA SER A 448 12.22 13.03 2.71
C SER A 448 13.10 14.16 2.22
N ARG A 449 13.21 15.24 3.01
CA ARG A 449 14.22 16.29 2.86
C ARG A 449 15.00 16.41 4.17
N THR A 450 16.32 16.46 4.10
CA THR A 450 17.22 16.61 5.25
C THR A 450 17.42 18.11 5.54
N ASN A 451 17.53 18.49 6.82
CA ASN A 451 17.84 19.87 7.17
C ASN A 451 19.27 20.19 6.70
N PRO A 452 19.49 21.22 5.84
CA PRO A 452 20.82 21.54 5.32
C PRO A 452 21.82 22.02 6.38
N ASN A 453 21.38 22.23 7.62
CA ASN A 453 22.22 22.61 8.77
C ASN A 453 22.38 21.46 9.79
N ASP A 454 21.54 20.41 9.72
CA ASP A 454 21.59 19.26 10.64
C ASP A 454 21.15 17.97 9.92
N TYR A 455 22.12 17.13 9.59
CA TYR A 455 21.88 15.90 8.84
C TYR A 455 21.21 14.78 9.66
N TRP A 456 20.97 14.98 10.96
CA TRP A 456 20.16 14.07 11.78
C TRP A 456 18.67 14.44 11.80
N GLN A 457 18.30 15.60 11.25
CA GLN A 457 16.91 16.05 11.18
C GLN A 457 16.39 16.01 9.74
N SER A 458 15.17 15.46 9.59
CA SER A 458 14.51 15.32 8.29
C SER A 458 13.01 15.62 8.40
N GLU A 459 12.43 16.13 7.32
CA GLU A 459 10.97 16.27 7.13
C GLU A 459 10.49 15.35 6.00
N LEU A 460 9.19 15.02 5.97
CA LEU A 460 8.57 14.26 4.87
C LEU A 460 7.61 15.14 4.08
N VAL A 461 7.78 15.16 2.77
CA VAL A 461 7.01 15.98 1.84
C VAL A 461 6.35 15.13 0.75
N GLY A 462 5.21 15.61 0.26
CA GLY A 462 4.46 14.99 -0.84
C GLY A 462 4.38 15.93 -2.03
N THR A 463 4.84 15.50 -3.22
CA THR A 463 4.60 16.21 -4.48
C THR A 463 3.52 15.51 -5.29
N TYR A 464 2.51 16.27 -5.70
CA TYR A 464 1.40 15.75 -6.52
C TYR A 464 1.70 15.90 -8.01
N PHE A 465 1.29 14.91 -8.81
CA PHE A 465 1.41 14.93 -10.28
C PHE A 465 0.08 14.52 -10.90
N GLN A 466 -0.45 15.34 -11.82
CA GLN A 466 -1.57 14.93 -12.66
C GLN A 466 -1.04 14.24 -13.92
N VAL A 467 -1.37 12.97 -14.08
CA VAL A 467 -0.87 12.08 -15.13
C VAL A 467 -2.02 11.81 -16.11
N LYS A 468 -2.04 12.50 -17.25
CA LYS A 468 -3.09 12.38 -18.26
C LYS A 468 -2.62 11.48 -19.40
N ARG A 469 -3.45 10.50 -19.78
CA ARG A 469 -3.38 9.92 -21.12
C ARG A 469 -3.83 10.97 -22.14
N VAL A 470 -3.08 11.12 -23.22
CA VAL A 470 -3.40 12.02 -24.33
C VAL A 470 -3.67 11.17 -25.56
N VAL A 471 -4.78 11.44 -26.26
CA VAL A 471 -5.00 10.95 -27.62
C VAL A 471 -4.54 12.06 -28.55
N GLU A 472 -3.74 11.70 -29.55
CA GLU A 472 -3.30 12.60 -30.65
C GLU A 472 -4.37 12.70 -31.74
#